data_AF-A0A9W6JYD5-F1
#
_entry.id   AF-A0A9W6JYD5-F1
#
_cell.length_a   1.000
_cell.length_b   1.000
_cell.length_c   1.000
_cell.angle_alpha   90.00
_cell.angle_beta   90.00
_cell.angle_gamma   90.00
#
_symmetry.space_group_name_H-M   'P 1'
#
loop_
_entity.id
_entity.type
_entity.pdbx_description
1 polymer ?
#
loop_
_entity_poly.entity_id
_entity_poly.type
_entity_poly.pdbx_seq_one_letter_code
_entity_poly.pdbx_strand_id
1 'polypeptide(L)'
;MSNADHAFDSPAVISAVRVRAGSAEFDITTLDEALAFAQANPHAKGDYDGLIRRLQSAVDPDDVTEAGNAFRWWAESNGIAVEPRR
;
A
#
# COMPACT_ATOMS: atom_id res chain seq x y z
N MET A 1 3.99 36.91 11.72
CA MET A 1 3.58 36.02 10.61
C MET A 1 3.87 34.61 11.08
N SER A 2 2.89 33.95 11.70
CA SER A 2 3.06 32.58 12.19
C SER A 2 2.74 31.62 11.05
N ASN A 3 3.79 31.01 10.49
CA ASN A 3 3.68 29.79 9.69
C ASN A 3 3.39 28.64 10.66
N ALA A 4 2.15 28.18 10.73
CA ALA A 4 1.81 26.90 11.32
C ALA A 4 0.48 26.41 10.73
N ASP A 5 0.35 25.10 10.63
CA ASP A 5 -0.81 24.34 10.18
C ASP A 5 -1.00 24.21 8.66
N HIS A 6 -0.01 23.59 8.01
CA HIS A 6 -0.37 22.59 6.99
C HIS A 6 -1.19 21.52 7.72
N ALA A 7 -2.51 21.61 7.57
CA ALA A 7 -3.45 20.60 8.02
C ALA A 7 -2.92 19.22 7.64
N PHE A 8 -2.91 18.32 8.62
CA PHE A 8 -2.62 16.91 8.46
C PHE A 8 -3.41 16.37 7.27
N ASP A 9 -2.73 16.15 6.15
CA ASP A 9 -3.28 15.35 5.06
C ASP A 9 -3.50 13.97 5.65
N SER A 10 -4.77 13.60 5.87
CA SER A 10 -5.08 12.34 6.52
C SER A 10 -4.60 11.23 5.60
N PRO A 11 -3.85 10.23 6.11
CA PRO A 11 -3.27 9.22 5.24
C PRO A 11 -4.39 8.50 4.49
N ALA A 12 -4.20 8.29 3.18
CA ALA A 12 -5.17 7.62 2.33
C ALA A 12 -5.39 6.18 2.82
N VAL A 13 -6.49 5.96 3.54
CA VAL A 13 -6.82 4.68 4.16
C VAL A 13 -7.28 3.69 3.10
N ILE A 14 -6.77 2.46 3.17
CA ILE A 14 -7.19 1.34 2.33
C ILE A 14 -7.74 0.20 3.19
N SER A 15 -8.42 -0.75 2.55
CA SER A 15 -8.76 -2.01 3.20
C SER A 15 -7.48 -2.73 3.63
N ALA A 16 -7.41 -3.14 4.90
CA ALA A 16 -6.22 -3.77 5.46
C ALA A 16 -5.70 -4.94 4.61
N VAL A 17 -4.41 -4.94 4.32
CA VAL A 17 -3.70 -6.02 3.63
C VAL A 17 -2.59 -6.52 4.55
N ARG A 18 -2.69 -7.77 5.00
CA ARG A 18 -1.63 -8.40 5.76
C ARG A 18 -0.60 -9.00 4.82
N VAL A 19 0.66 -8.62 4.99
CA VAL A 19 1.79 -9.06 4.16
C VAL A 19 2.92 -9.62 5.01
N ARG A 20 3.71 -10.51 4.42
CA ARG A 20 4.90 -11.10 5.05
C ARG A 20 6.17 -10.68 4.33
N ALA A 21 7.16 -10.24 5.09
CA ALA A 21 8.53 -10.06 4.62
C ALA A 21 9.49 -10.89 5.49
N GLY A 22 10.09 -11.93 4.90
CA GLY A 22 10.86 -12.91 5.66
C GLY A 22 9.98 -13.64 6.70
N SER A 23 10.34 -13.52 7.98
CA SER A 23 9.57 -14.09 9.11
C SER A 23 8.62 -13.09 9.77
N ALA A 24 8.59 -11.83 9.33
CA ALA A 24 7.75 -10.79 9.91
C ALA A 24 6.45 -10.61 9.12
N GLU A 25 5.36 -10.33 9.83
CA GLU A 25 4.04 -10.01 9.27
C GLU A 25 3.70 -8.55 9.59
N PHE A 26 3.08 -7.86 8.65
CA PHE A 26 2.70 -6.45 8.73
C PHE A 26 1.25 -6.26 8.30
N ASP A 27 0.51 -5.42 9.01
CA ASP A 27 -0.80 -4.95 8.60
C ASP A 27 -0.64 -3.60 7.89
N ILE A 28 -0.94 -3.57 6.59
CA ILE A 28 -0.87 -2.37 5.76
C ILE A 28 -2.28 -1.81 5.63
N THR A 29 -2.49 -0.57 6.09
CA THR A 29 -3.81 0.07 6.19
C THR A 29 -3.88 1.40 5.45
N THR A 30 -2.77 1.89 4.90
CA THR A 30 -2.70 3.13 4.13
C THR A 30 -1.91 2.96 2.84
N LEU A 31 -2.10 3.85 1.86
CA LEU A 31 -1.30 3.85 0.63
C LEU A 31 0.17 4.14 0.88
N ASP A 32 0.50 5.02 1.82
CA ASP A 32 1.89 5.34 2.16
C ASP A 32 2.61 4.11 2.72
N GLU A 33 1.95 3.35 3.59
CA GLU A 33 2.48 2.07 4.09
C GLU A 33 2.64 1.05 2.95
N ALA A 34 1.68 0.96 2.04
CA ALA A 34 1.75 0.07 0.87
C ALA A 34 2.92 0.42 -0.05
N LEU A 35 3.11 1.71 -0.34
CA LEU A 35 4.21 2.23 -1.16
C LEU A 35 5.56 1.95 -0.51
N ALA A 36 5.71 2.30 0.77
CA ALA A 36 6.93 2.07 1.53
C ALA A 36 7.27 0.57 1.58
N PHE A 37 6.27 -0.28 1.83
CA PHE A 37 6.46 -1.72 1.86
C PHE A 37 6.90 -2.27 0.51
N ALA A 38 6.22 -1.90 -0.58
CA ALA A 38 6.53 -2.37 -1.93
C ALA A 38 7.95 -1.96 -2.37
N GLN A 39 8.35 -0.71 -2.09
CA GLN A 39 9.69 -0.20 -2.39
C GLN A 39 10.79 -0.92 -1.59
N ALA A 40 10.53 -1.25 -0.33
CA ALA A 40 11.47 -2.00 0.51
C ALA A 40 11.55 -3.48 0.15
N ASN A 41 10.50 -4.04 -0.48
CA ASN A 41 10.38 -5.46 -0.81
C ASN A 41 10.01 -5.64 -2.29
N PRO A 42 10.93 -5.37 -3.23
CA PRO A 42 10.65 -5.52 -4.65
C PRO A 42 10.47 -7.00 -5.01
N HIS A 43 9.37 -7.32 -5.70
CA HIS A 43 9.06 -8.65 -6.19
C HIS A 43 8.71 -8.65 -7.67
N ALA A 44 9.15 -9.70 -8.39
CA ALA A 44 9.17 -9.72 -9.85
C ALA A 44 7.84 -10.10 -10.52
N LYS A 45 6.85 -10.65 -9.81
CA LYS A 45 5.56 -11.02 -10.45
C LYS A 45 4.61 -9.84 -10.50
N GLY A 46 3.87 -9.76 -11.60
CA GLY A 46 2.94 -8.68 -11.89
C GLY A 46 3.63 -7.44 -12.47
N ASP A 47 2.86 -6.38 -12.68
CA ASP A 47 3.37 -5.07 -13.12
C ASP A 47 3.81 -4.25 -11.89
N TYR A 48 5.01 -4.50 -11.40
CA TYR A 48 5.55 -3.79 -10.23
C TYR A 48 5.70 -2.28 -10.49
N ASP A 49 6.19 -1.90 -11.67
CA ASP A 49 6.34 -0.47 -11.99
C ASP A 49 4.97 0.23 -12.12
N GLY A 50 3.98 -0.45 -12.69
CA GLY A 50 2.59 0.02 -12.72
C GLY A 50 1.99 0.15 -11.33
N LEU A 51 2.25 -0.80 -10.42
CA LEU A 51 1.86 -0.71 -9.02
C LEU A 51 2.44 0.54 -8.35
N ILE A 52 3.76 0.76 -8.44
CA ILE A 52 4.41 1.92 -7.80
C ILE A 52 3.82 3.24 -8.31
N ARG A 53 3.62 3.37 -9.62
CA ARG A 53 2.99 4.57 -10.19
C ARG A 53 1.58 4.79 -9.65
N ARG A 54 0.77 3.72 -9.55
CA ARG A 54 -0.61 3.80 -9.06
C ARG A 54 -0.67 4.19 -7.58
N LEU A 55 0.21 3.63 -6.75
CA LEU A 55 0.31 3.98 -5.33
C LEU A 55 0.72 5.44 -5.13
N GLN A 56 1.57 5.98 -6.02
CA GLN A 56 2.04 7.37 -5.95
C GLN A 56 1.04 8.41 -6.48
N SER A 57 0.16 8.03 -7.43
CA SER A 57 -0.73 8.96 -8.12
C SER A 57 -2.15 9.02 -7.57
N ALA A 58 -2.53 8.09 -6.71
CA ALA A 58 -3.89 7.99 -6.20
C ALA A 58 -4.22 9.16 -5.27
N VAL A 59 -5.16 10.01 -5.68
CA VAL A 59 -5.52 11.25 -4.97
C VAL A 59 -6.99 11.35 -4.60
N ASP A 60 -7.87 10.65 -5.31
CA ASP A 60 -9.30 10.58 -4.99
C ASP A 60 -9.69 9.23 -4.38
N PRO A 61 -10.84 9.14 -3.69
CA PRO A 61 -11.23 7.91 -2.98
C PRO A 61 -11.34 6.65 -3.84
N ASP A 62 -11.73 6.79 -5.11
CA ASP A 62 -11.88 5.65 -6.02
C ASP A 62 -10.48 5.17 -6.44
N ASP A 63 -9.59 6.09 -6.80
CA ASP A 63 -8.19 5.80 -7.08
C ASP A 63 -7.47 5.17 -5.87
N VAL A 64 -7.75 5.64 -4.65
CA VAL A 64 -7.20 5.07 -3.42
C VAL A 64 -7.65 3.63 -3.23
N THR A 65 -8.93 3.36 -3.46
CA THR A 65 -9.48 2.00 -3.38
C THR A 65 -8.83 1.08 -4.42
N GLU A 66 -8.71 1.55 -5.66
CA GLU A 66 -8.08 0.81 -6.76
C GLU A 66 -6.58 0.57 -6.53
N ALA A 67 -5.87 1.56 -5.99
CA ALA A 67 -4.45 1.42 -5.65
C ALA A 67 -4.24 0.42 -4.50
N GLY A 68 -5.09 0.45 -3.47
CA GLY A 68 -5.10 -0.56 -2.41
C GLY A 68 -5.40 -1.97 -2.91
N ASN A 69 -6.34 -2.11 -3.84
CA ASN A 69 -6.64 -3.40 -4.50
C ASN A 69 -5.46 -3.89 -5.34
N ALA A 70 -4.82 -3.00 -6.10
CA ALA A 70 -3.62 -3.34 -6.87
C ALA A 70 -2.48 -3.85 -5.96
N PHE A 71 -2.28 -3.22 -4.80
CA PHE A 71 -1.32 -3.70 -3.81
C PHE A 71 -1.66 -5.11 -3.29
N ARG A 72 -2.94 -5.35 -2.95
CA ARG A 72 -3.40 -6.69 -2.54
C ARG A 72 -3.11 -7.74 -3.61
N TRP A 73 -3.50 -7.50 -4.86
CA TRP A 73 -3.30 -8.47 -5.95
C TRP A 73 -1.83 -8.71 -6.25
N TRP A 74 -1.00 -7.67 -6.17
CA TRP A 74 0.45 -7.83 -6.28
C TRP A 74 1.00 -8.71 -5.14
N ALA A 75 0.58 -8.48 -3.90
CA ALA A 75 0.99 -9.28 -2.75
C ALA A 75 0.54 -10.75 -2.87
N GLU A 76 -0.69 -10.99 -3.34
CA GLU A 76 -1.24 -12.33 -3.61
C GLU A 76 -0.45 -13.05 -4.71
N SER A 77 -0.20 -12.36 -5.84
CA SER A 77 0.56 -12.91 -6.97
C SER A 77 1.98 -13.33 -6.57
N ASN A 78 2.59 -12.59 -5.66
CA ASN A 78 3.91 -12.86 -5.11
C ASN A 78 3.90 -13.83 -3.91
N GLY A 79 2.73 -14.30 -3.45
CA GLY A 79 2.62 -15.25 -2.34
C GLY A 79 3.07 -14.68 -0.99
N ILE A 80 3.01 -13.34 -0.85
CA ILE A 80 3.37 -12.62 0.37
C ILE A 80 2.15 -12.11 1.13
N ALA A 81 0.96 -12.10 0.52
CA ALA A 81 -0.30 -11.87 1.22
C ALA A 81 -0.58 -13.01 2.21
N VAL A 82 -1.04 -12.66 3.41
CA VAL A 82 -1.39 -13.62 4.48
C VAL A 82 -2.87 -13.46 4.80
N GLU A 83 -3.58 -14.57 5.06
CA GLU A 83 -4.96 -14.50 5.50
C GLU A 83 -5.09 -13.70 6.82
N PRO A 84 -6.11 -12.83 6.95
CA PRO A 84 -6.41 -12.20 8.23
C PRO A 84 -6.78 -13.29 9.25
N ARG A 85 -6.21 -13.23 10.45
CA ARG A 85 -6.54 -14.16 11.53
C ARG A 85 -8.03 -14.03 11.84
N ARG A 86 -8.77 -15.14 11.70
CA ARG A 86 -10.19 -15.26 12.09
C ARG A 86 -10.38 -15.06 13.59
#